data_AF-A0A8T7KGC4-F1
#
_entry.id   AF-A0A8T7KGC4-F1
#
_cell.length_a   1.000
_cell.length_b   1.000
_cell.length_c   1.000
_cell.angle_alpha   90.00
_cell.angle_beta   90.00
_cell.angle_gamma   90.00
#
_symmetry.space_group_name_H-M   'P 1'
#
loop_
_entity.id
_entity.type
_entity.pdbx_description
1 polymer ?
#
loop_
_entity_poly.entity_id
_entity_poly.type
_entity_poly.pdbx_seq_one_letter_code
_entity_poly.pdbx_strand_id
1 'polypeptide(L)'
;MTRDKLAFVSFEPSNEVFKAFLPMEEVLSADDDPELTLKEAAKVYEHSIVRMRSLVKEIQDFRDNRKLLPARKVWQLGDAIFELQYDLSKLSLQLDGLYDHLVRDLGVKRKWLEKVIIFRRYLPDENAIPHSLNWGRCEKGTRRAAQKLRKDYL
;
A
#
# COMPACT_ATOMS: atom_id res chain seq x y z
N MET A 1 -17.24 23.13 4.29
CA MET A 1 -16.49 21.99 3.76
C MET A 1 -16.76 20.81 4.66
N THR A 2 -17.85 20.09 4.42
CA THR A 2 -18.08 18.77 4.99
C THR A 2 -16.89 17.90 4.57
N ARG A 3 -16.15 17.35 5.54
CA ARG A 3 -15.19 16.30 5.21
C ARG A 3 -16.02 15.15 4.67
N ASP A 4 -15.91 14.86 3.38
CA ASP A 4 -16.52 13.66 2.81
C ASP A 4 -16.06 12.47 3.66
N LYS A 5 -17.02 11.87 4.35
CA LYS A 5 -16.76 10.78 5.29
C LYS A 5 -16.47 9.55 4.44
N LEU A 6 -15.23 9.08 4.44
CA LEU A 6 -14.87 7.85 3.75
C LEU A 6 -15.48 6.64 4.47
N ALA A 7 -16.23 5.82 3.74
CA ALA A 7 -16.77 4.57 4.24
C ALA A 7 -15.68 3.50 4.36
N PHE A 8 -15.74 2.69 5.42
CA PHE A 8 -14.80 1.59 5.63
C PHE A 8 -15.18 0.38 4.77
N VAL A 9 -14.25 -0.13 3.98
CA VAL A 9 -14.41 -1.34 3.15
C VAL A 9 -13.41 -2.41 3.57
N SER A 10 -13.87 -3.66 3.60
CA SER A 10 -13.04 -4.85 3.78
C SER A 10 -13.06 -5.71 2.52
N PHE A 11 -12.02 -6.51 2.31
CA PHE A 11 -11.91 -7.43 1.19
C PHE A 11 -11.58 -8.82 1.68
N GLU A 12 -12.20 -9.84 1.07
CA GLU A 12 -11.84 -11.25 1.29
C GLU A 12 -11.53 -11.95 -0.03
N PRO A 13 -10.52 -12.83 -0.06
CA PRO A 13 -10.24 -13.64 -1.25
C PRO A 13 -11.36 -14.67 -1.48
N SER A 14 -11.79 -14.83 -2.72
CA SER A 14 -12.78 -15.82 -3.15
C SER A 14 -12.42 -16.31 -4.55
N ASN A 15 -11.97 -17.57 -4.67
CA ASN A 15 -11.67 -18.22 -5.96
C ASN A 15 -10.87 -17.33 -6.94
N GLU A 16 -9.70 -16.87 -6.51
CA GLU A 16 -8.76 -16.02 -7.26
C GLU A 16 -9.16 -14.53 -7.42
N VAL A 17 -10.40 -14.15 -7.10
CA VAL A 17 -10.85 -12.75 -7.06
C VAL A 17 -11.02 -12.25 -5.62
N PHE A 18 -11.31 -10.97 -5.45
CA PHE A 18 -11.67 -10.37 -4.15
C PHE A 18 -13.15 -10.00 -4.10
N LYS A 19 -13.78 -10.24 -2.96
CA LYS A 19 -15.12 -9.73 -2.63
C LYS A 19 -14.97 -8.57 -1.66
N ALA A 20 -15.67 -7.48 -1.93
CA ALA A 20 -15.69 -6.28 -1.10
C ALA A 20 -16.90 -6.29 -0.17
N PHE A 21 -16.72 -5.79 1.05
CA PHE A 21 -17.73 -5.76 2.11
C PHE A 21 -17.78 -4.37 2.73
N LEU A 22 -18.98 -3.86 2.95
CA LEU A 22 -19.25 -2.62 3.68
C LEU A 22 -20.03 -2.93 4.97
N PRO A 23 -19.79 -2.18 6.06
CA PRO A 23 -20.71 -2.13 7.19
C PRO A 23 -22.11 -1.73 6.72
N MET A 24 -23.15 -2.33 7.31
CA MET A 24 -24.54 -2.10 6.92
C MET A 24 -24.93 -0.61 7.04
N GLU A 25 -24.36 0.09 8.02
CA GLU A 25 -24.59 1.51 8.27
C GLU A 25 -24.11 2.40 7.12
N GLU A 26 -23.01 2.03 6.45
CA GLU A 26 -22.47 2.80 5.32
C GLU A 26 -23.31 2.57 4.05
N VAL A 27 -23.86 1.35 3.87
CA VAL A 27 -24.77 1.02 2.76
C VAL A 27 -26.06 1.84 2.81
N LEU A 28 -26.59 2.12 4.00
CA LEU A 28 -27.81 2.91 4.19
C LEU A 28 -27.60 4.42 3.95
N SER A 29 -26.35 4.87 3.87
CA SER A 29 -25.98 6.28 3.71
C SER A 29 -25.45 6.65 2.31
N ALA A 30 -25.31 5.67 1.41
CA ALA A 30 -24.81 5.91 0.07
C ALA A 30 -25.92 6.47 -0.84
N ASP A 31 -25.66 7.62 -1.47
CA ASP A 31 -26.52 8.16 -2.53
C ASP A 31 -26.37 7.38 -3.86
N ASP A 32 -25.27 6.62 -4.01
CA ASP A 32 -24.91 5.82 -5.18
C ASP A 32 -25.28 4.33 -5.04
N ASP A 33 -25.30 3.61 -6.16
CA ASP A 33 -25.49 2.15 -6.18
C ASP A 33 -24.32 1.44 -5.43
N PRO A 34 -24.59 0.86 -4.24
CA PRO A 34 -23.55 0.25 -3.42
C PRO A 34 -22.96 -0.99 -4.08
N GLU A 35 -23.72 -1.72 -4.90
CA GLU A 35 -23.23 -2.92 -5.58
C GLU A 35 -22.19 -2.56 -6.64
N LEU A 36 -22.47 -1.52 -7.44
CA LEU A 36 -21.53 -1.03 -8.45
C LEU A 36 -20.23 -0.54 -7.79
N THR A 37 -20.36 0.24 -6.72
CA THR A 37 -19.22 0.77 -5.94
C THR A 37 -18.35 -0.35 -5.37
N LEU A 38 -18.96 -1.37 -4.77
CA LEU A 38 -18.24 -2.55 -4.25
C LEU A 38 -17.52 -3.32 -5.34
N LYS A 39 -18.13 -3.47 -6.52
CA LYS A 39 -17.53 -4.16 -7.66
C LYS A 39 -16.32 -3.39 -8.21
N GLU A 40 -16.39 -2.07 -8.28
CA GLU A 40 -15.25 -1.24 -8.67
C GLU A 40 -14.14 -1.28 -7.62
N ALA A 41 -14.48 -1.18 -6.34
CA ALA A 41 -13.54 -1.29 -5.23
C ALA A 41 -12.79 -2.63 -5.25
N ALA A 42 -13.50 -3.74 -5.51
CA ALA A 42 -12.90 -5.06 -5.62
C ALA A 42 -11.87 -5.12 -6.76
N LYS A 43 -12.17 -4.54 -7.93
CA LYS A 43 -11.23 -4.47 -9.06
C LYS A 43 -10.00 -3.62 -8.73
N VAL A 44 -10.19 -2.46 -8.09
CA VAL A 44 -9.08 -1.60 -7.65
C VAL A 44 -8.17 -2.39 -6.72
N TYR A 45 -8.76 -3.01 -5.69
CA TYR A 45 -8.01 -3.80 -4.72
C TYR A 45 -7.26 -4.97 -5.37
N GLU A 46 -7.92 -5.74 -6.23
CA GLU A 46 -7.34 -6.86 -6.96
C GLU A 46 -6.12 -6.44 -7.79
N HIS A 47 -6.27 -5.42 -8.64
CA HIS A 47 -5.17 -4.92 -9.47
C HIS A 47 -4.00 -4.43 -8.62
N SER A 48 -4.27 -3.72 -7.52
CA SER A 48 -3.24 -3.26 -6.59
C SER A 48 -2.51 -4.43 -5.92
N ILE A 49 -3.23 -5.47 -5.46
CA ILE A 49 -2.62 -6.65 -4.84
C ILE A 49 -1.76 -7.42 -5.85
N VAL A 50 -2.20 -7.59 -7.09
CA VAL A 50 -1.39 -8.22 -8.15
C VAL A 50 -0.08 -7.47 -8.35
N ARG A 51 -0.14 -6.13 -8.49
CA ARG A 51 1.07 -5.29 -8.63
C ARG A 51 1.98 -5.40 -7.41
N MET A 52 1.43 -5.30 -6.20
CA MET A 52 2.21 -5.40 -4.96
C MET A 52 2.84 -6.77 -4.78
N ARG A 53 2.17 -7.87 -5.15
CA ARG A 53 2.74 -9.22 -5.16
C ARG A 53 3.94 -9.34 -6.10
N SER A 54 3.87 -8.72 -7.28
CA SER A 54 5.02 -8.66 -8.21
C SER A 54 6.22 -7.96 -7.56
N LEU A 55 6.00 -6.80 -6.93
CA LEU A 55 7.05 -6.06 -6.23
C LEU A 55 7.63 -6.84 -5.05
N VAL A 56 6.79 -7.50 -4.26
CA VAL A 56 7.24 -8.37 -3.15
C VAL A 56 8.09 -9.52 -3.67
N LYS A 57 7.68 -10.15 -4.79
CA LYS A 57 8.46 -11.22 -5.43
C LYS A 57 9.84 -10.71 -5.87
N GLU A 58 9.90 -9.58 -6.56
CA GLU A 58 11.18 -8.98 -6.96
C GLU A 58 12.07 -8.69 -5.74
N ILE A 59 11.51 -8.12 -4.66
CA ILE A 59 12.24 -7.86 -3.41
C ILE A 59 12.76 -9.17 -2.82
N GLN A 60 11.96 -10.23 -2.85
CA GLN A 60 12.36 -11.54 -2.34
C GLN A 60 13.46 -12.17 -3.20
N ASP A 61 13.41 -12.01 -4.53
CA ASP A 61 14.46 -12.46 -5.44
C ASP A 61 15.81 -11.80 -5.13
N PHE A 62 15.85 -10.52 -4.75
CA PHE A 62 17.09 -9.89 -4.28
C PHE A 62 17.64 -10.59 -3.03
N ARG A 63 16.77 -10.95 -2.08
CA ARG A 63 17.16 -11.60 -0.82
C ARG A 63 17.66 -13.03 -1.05
N ASP A 64 16.93 -13.81 -1.82
CA ASP A 64 17.23 -15.21 -2.09
C ASP A 64 18.53 -15.37 -2.88
N ASN A 65 18.77 -14.44 -3.81
CA ASN A 65 20.02 -14.39 -4.58
C ASN A 65 21.17 -13.65 -3.85
N ARG A 66 21.00 -13.29 -2.56
CA ARG A 66 21.99 -12.56 -1.74
C ARG A 66 22.50 -11.27 -2.38
N LYS A 67 21.66 -10.63 -3.20
CA LYS A 67 21.95 -9.33 -3.83
C LYS A 67 21.58 -8.20 -2.88
N LEU A 68 22.24 -7.05 -3.04
CA LEU A 68 21.87 -5.85 -2.32
C LEU A 68 20.50 -5.37 -2.80
N LEU A 69 19.50 -5.37 -1.91
CA LEU A 69 18.16 -4.87 -2.19
C LEU A 69 18.19 -3.34 -2.39
N PRO A 70 17.82 -2.80 -3.56
CA PRO A 70 17.74 -1.36 -3.76
C PRO A 70 16.65 -0.74 -2.89
N ALA A 71 16.93 0.41 -2.26
CA ALA A 71 15.95 1.13 -1.44
C ALA A 71 14.73 1.58 -2.26
N ARG A 72 14.94 1.89 -3.56
CA ARG A 72 13.86 2.22 -4.51
C ARG A 72 12.82 1.11 -4.65
N LYS A 73 13.23 -0.17 -4.66
CA LYS A 73 12.26 -1.30 -4.75
C LYS A 73 11.34 -1.35 -3.53
N VAL A 74 11.87 -1.09 -2.34
CA VAL A 74 11.07 -0.99 -1.12
C VAL A 74 10.15 0.23 -1.15
N TRP A 75 10.64 1.36 -1.67
CA TRP A 75 9.84 2.56 -1.86
C TRP A 75 8.68 2.33 -2.84
N GLN A 76 8.92 1.69 -3.98
CA GLN A 76 7.91 1.39 -5.00
C GLN A 76 6.75 0.55 -4.43
N LEU A 77 7.04 -0.40 -3.54
CA LEU A 77 5.99 -1.12 -2.81
C LEU A 77 5.20 -0.19 -1.90
N GLY A 78 5.89 0.69 -1.16
CA GLY A 78 5.24 1.70 -0.34
C GLY A 78 4.37 2.64 -1.17
N ASP A 79 4.80 3.00 -2.37
CA ASP A 79 4.06 3.89 -3.24
C ASP A 79 2.80 3.23 -3.79
N ALA A 80 2.90 1.97 -4.23
CA ALA A 80 1.74 1.17 -4.64
C ALA A 80 0.68 1.01 -3.53
N ILE A 81 1.10 0.96 -2.26
CA ILE A 81 0.16 0.95 -1.12
C ILE A 81 -0.60 2.27 -1.03
N PHE A 82 0.08 3.40 -1.20
CA PHE A 82 -0.59 4.71 -1.13
C PHE A 82 -1.43 5.00 -2.37
N GLU A 83 -1.04 4.50 -3.54
CA GLU A 83 -1.88 4.53 -4.74
C GLU A 83 -3.19 3.76 -4.51
N LEU A 84 -3.14 2.56 -3.92
CA LEU A 84 -4.35 1.82 -3.53
C LEU A 84 -5.25 2.67 -2.61
N GLN A 85 -4.69 3.28 -1.57
CA GLN A 85 -5.47 4.13 -0.66
C GLN A 85 -6.08 5.32 -1.39
N TYR A 86 -5.33 5.93 -2.31
CA TYR A 86 -5.81 7.05 -3.12
C TYR A 86 -6.94 6.63 -4.06
N ASP A 87 -6.79 5.50 -4.75
CA ASP A 87 -7.81 5.01 -5.69
C ASP A 87 -9.09 4.57 -4.97
N LEU A 88 -8.98 3.96 -3.79
CA LEU A 88 -10.16 3.72 -2.94
C LEU A 88 -10.81 5.01 -2.46
N SER A 89 -10.03 6.04 -2.12
CA SER A 89 -10.58 7.33 -1.68
C SER A 89 -11.37 8.06 -2.77
N LYS A 90 -11.06 7.81 -4.06
CA LYS A 90 -11.86 8.33 -5.19
C LYS A 90 -13.25 7.69 -5.26
N LEU A 91 -13.41 6.50 -4.69
CA LEU A 91 -14.70 5.81 -4.53
C LEU A 91 -15.36 6.15 -3.19
N SER A 92 -14.86 7.16 -2.46
CA SER A 92 -15.27 7.48 -1.09
C SER A 92 -15.06 6.34 -0.09
N LEU A 93 -14.09 5.45 -0.37
CA LEU A 93 -13.76 4.29 0.46
C LEU A 93 -12.40 4.41 1.13
N GLN A 94 -12.24 3.71 2.26
CA GLN A 94 -10.97 3.45 2.91
C GLN A 94 -10.92 2.02 3.46
N LEU A 95 -9.76 1.39 3.44
CA LEU A 95 -9.59 0.04 3.99
C LEU A 95 -9.81 0.01 5.50
N ASP A 96 -10.68 -0.89 5.96
CA ASP A 96 -10.75 -1.29 7.36
C ASP A 96 -9.58 -2.22 7.68
N GLY A 97 -8.62 -1.76 8.49
CA GLY A 97 -7.44 -2.56 8.81
C GLY A 97 -6.49 -2.79 7.63
N LEU A 98 -5.90 -1.70 7.07
CA LEU A 98 -4.90 -1.73 5.99
C LEU A 98 -3.82 -2.80 6.20
N TYR A 99 -3.22 -2.86 7.39
CA TYR A 99 -2.12 -3.79 7.64
C TYR A 99 -2.56 -5.24 7.61
N ASP A 100 -3.76 -5.55 8.08
CA ASP A 100 -4.21 -6.94 8.20
C ASP A 100 -4.52 -7.51 6.82
N HIS A 101 -5.19 -6.71 5.99
CA HIS A 101 -5.37 -6.96 4.56
C HIS A 101 -4.04 -7.23 3.84
N LEU A 102 -3.09 -6.30 3.93
CA LEU A 102 -1.82 -6.42 3.21
C LEU A 102 -0.94 -7.56 3.74
N VAL A 103 -0.94 -7.84 5.05
CA VAL A 103 -0.20 -8.98 5.63
C VAL A 103 -0.76 -10.30 5.08
N ARG A 104 -2.09 -10.46 5.08
CA ARG A 104 -2.76 -11.65 4.55
C ARG A 104 -2.47 -11.83 3.06
N ASP A 105 -2.67 -10.78 2.27
CA ASP A 105 -2.70 -10.92 0.82
C ASP A 105 -1.33 -10.86 0.15
N LEU A 106 -0.35 -10.23 0.79
CA LEU A 106 1.04 -10.18 0.31
C LEU A 106 1.95 -11.22 0.97
N GLY A 107 1.52 -11.85 2.07
CA GLY A 107 2.30 -12.88 2.77
C GLY A 107 3.56 -12.33 3.45
N VAL A 108 3.56 -11.07 3.89
CA VAL A 108 4.72 -10.40 4.48
C VAL A 108 4.50 -10.03 5.95
N LYS A 109 5.57 -9.86 6.71
CA LYS A 109 5.50 -9.51 8.14
C LYS A 109 5.00 -8.06 8.32
N ARG A 110 4.05 -7.85 9.25
CA ARG A 110 3.51 -6.51 9.61
C ARG A 110 4.60 -5.47 9.87
N LYS A 111 5.59 -5.78 10.71
CA LYS A 111 6.72 -4.88 11.03
C LYS A 111 7.53 -4.46 9.79
N TRP A 112 7.58 -5.30 8.76
CA TRP A 112 8.27 -4.94 7.52
C TRP A 112 7.42 -3.98 6.68
N LEU A 113 6.11 -4.23 6.57
CA LEU A 113 5.16 -3.30 5.93
C LEU A 113 5.13 -1.93 6.62
N GLU A 114 5.19 -1.87 7.95
CA GLU A 114 5.28 -0.61 8.69
C GLU A 114 6.50 0.20 8.23
N LYS A 115 7.67 -0.44 8.06
CA LYS A 115 8.87 0.23 7.55
C LYS A 115 8.69 0.70 6.10
N VAL A 116 8.11 -0.14 5.24
CA VAL A 116 7.80 0.21 3.84
C VAL A 116 6.94 1.48 3.78
N ILE A 117 5.83 1.50 4.52
CA ILE A 117 4.90 2.64 4.57
C ILE A 117 5.56 3.87 5.17
N ILE A 118 6.34 3.72 6.26
CA ILE A 118 7.09 4.83 6.85
C ILE A 118 8.09 5.40 5.84
N PHE A 119 8.83 4.55 5.13
CA PHE A 119 9.85 4.99 4.17
C PHE A 119 9.25 5.89 3.09
N ARG A 120 8.18 5.44 2.43
CA ARG A 120 7.47 6.23 1.43
C ARG A 120 6.79 7.46 2.03
N ARG A 121 6.16 7.36 3.21
CA ARG A 121 5.48 8.51 3.86
C ARG A 121 6.40 9.71 4.07
N TYR A 122 7.65 9.48 4.45
CA TYR A 122 8.62 10.55 4.71
C TYR A 122 9.43 10.96 3.48
N LEU A 123 9.26 10.25 2.37
CA LEU A 123 10.00 10.46 1.13
C LEU A 123 9.01 10.33 -0.03
N PRO A 124 8.21 11.37 -0.37
CA PRO A 124 7.10 11.24 -1.32
C PRO A 124 7.54 11.15 -2.80
N ASP A 125 8.80 11.45 -3.11
CA ASP A 125 9.34 11.42 -4.48
C ASP A 125 10.45 10.37 -4.57
N GLU A 126 10.35 9.43 -5.51
CA GLU A 126 11.35 8.39 -5.75
C GLU A 126 12.71 8.98 -6.13
N ASN A 127 12.74 10.15 -6.79
CA ASN A 127 13.96 10.78 -7.26
C ASN A 127 14.88 11.21 -6.12
N ALA A 128 14.32 11.42 -4.92
CA ALA A 128 15.08 11.68 -3.70
C ALA A 128 15.88 10.46 -3.19
N ILE A 129 15.70 9.28 -3.79
CA ILE A 129 16.43 8.06 -3.46
C ILE A 129 17.57 7.85 -4.45
N PRO A 130 18.86 7.89 -4.04
CA PRO A 130 19.97 7.55 -4.92
C PRO A 130 19.86 6.11 -5.47
N HIS A 131 20.16 5.91 -6.76
CA HIS A 131 20.13 4.56 -7.39
C HIS A 131 21.05 3.54 -6.71
N SER A 132 22.16 3.99 -6.15
CA SER A 132 23.13 3.15 -5.43
C SER A 132 22.74 2.85 -3.99
N LEU A 133 21.66 3.45 -3.47
CA LEU A 133 21.25 3.26 -2.08
C LEU A 133 20.60 1.90 -1.88
N ASN A 134 21.20 1.09 -1.01
CA ASN A 134 20.63 -0.19 -0.60
C ASN A 134 19.72 -0.03 0.63
N TRP A 135 18.68 -0.86 0.70
CA TRP A 135 17.69 -0.87 1.77
C TRP A 135 18.29 -1.14 3.15
N GLY A 136 19.35 -1.95 3.26
CA GLY A 136 19.99 -2.25 4.54
C GLY A 136 20.46 -1.00 5.30
N ARG A 137 20.87 0.05 4.58
CA ARG A 137 21.24 1.35 5.15
C ARG A 137 20.05 2.18 5.65
N CYS A 138 18.85 1.89 5.15
CA CYS A 138 17.61 2.56 5.53
C CYS A 138 16.78 1.76 6.52
N GLU A 139 17.00 0.45 6.63
CA GLU A 139 16.12 -0.43 7.39
C GLU A 139 16.15 -0.15 8.90
N LYS A 140 17.33 0.12 9.46
CA LYS A 140 17.49 0.50 10.87
C LYS A 140 17.25 2.00 11.00
N GLY A 141 16.18 2.38 11.69
CA GLY A 141 15.82 3.79 11.84
C GLY A 141 15.20 4.40 10.58
N THR A 142 14.38 3.62 9.86
CA THR A 142 13.74 3.99 8.58
C THR A 142 13.21 5.41 8.51
N ARG A 143 12.52 5.89 9.54
CA ARG A 143 12.01 7.26 9.59
C ARG A 143 13.13 8.30 9.47
N ARG A 144 14.20 8.15 10.26
CA ARG A 144 15.34 9.08 10.27
C ARG A 144 16.07 9.05 8.92
N ALA A 145 16.24 7.85 8.35
CA ALA A 145 16.86 7.70 7.03
C ALA A 145 16.05 8.39 5.93
N ALA A 146 14.73 8.16 5.87
CA ALA A 146 13.84 8.80 4.90
C ALA A 146 13.81 10.34 5.04
N GLN A 147 13.71 10.85 6.27
CA GLN A 147 13.75 12.29 6.52
C GLN A 147 15.07 12.93 6.10
N LYS A 148 16.20 12.23 6.34
CA LYS A 148 17.52 12.70 5.90
C LYS A 148 17.59 12.78 4.37
N LEU A 149 17.21 11.72 3.66
CA LEU A 149 17.18 11.70 2.19
C LEU A 149 16.32 12.83 1.63
N ARG A 150 15.14 13.07 2.23
CA ARG A 150 14.27 14.18 1.83
C ARG A 150 14.94 15.53 2.05
N LYS A 151 15.65 15.73 3.16
CA LYS A 151 16.36 16.97 3.46
C LYS A 151 17.52 17.20 2.49
N ASP A 152 18.25 16.14 2.14
CA ASP A 152 19.41 16.23 1.24
C ASP A 152 18.99 16.47 -0.24
N TYR A 153 17.70 16.29 -0.56
CA TYR A 153 17.12 16.50 -1.90
C TYR A 153 16.51 17.90 -2.09
N LEU A 154 16.12 18.58 -1.01
CA LEU A 154 15.53 19.93 -1.01
C LEU A 154 16.60 21.01 -0.89
#